data_AF-A0A817HDV1-F1
#
_entry.id   AF-A0A817HDV1-F1
#
_cell.length_a   1.000
_cell.length_b   1.000
_cell.length_c   1.000
_cell.angle_alpha   90.00
_cell.angle_beta   90.00
_cell.angle_gamma   90.00
#
_symmetry.space_group_name_H-M   'P 1'
#
loop_
_entity.id
_entity.type
_entity.pdbx_description
1 polymer ?
#
loop_
_entity_poly.entity_id
_entity_poly.type
_entity_poly.pdbx_seq_one_letter_code
_entity_poly.pdbx_strand_id
1 'polypeptide(L)'
;MDCHMLALKQIARDNNLPIPDLFLDPGYALSNHFNLSTSQVTTTINDSFICYGAVVPDGYGCSYNVHSDSILFCVSSFHSCSKTNSQEFAESLTDTLYEIRDLCTLVQRQQQTIALRRPSYAAKLAAQKFISSTSIELCEHNTT
;
A
#
# COMPACT_ATOMS: atom_id res chain seq x y z
N MET A 1 7.54 -0.15 -16.16
CA MET A 1 9.00 -0.25 -16.36
C MET A 1 9.43 -1.71 -16.21
N ASP A 2 8.96 -2.36 -15.15
CA ASP A 2 9.19 -3.75 -14.73
C ASP A 2 8.99 -4.76 -15.86
N CYS A 3 7.79 -4.81 -16.47
CA CYS A 3 7.50 -5.74 -17.57
C CYS A 3 8.41 -5.53 -18.79
N HIS A 4 8.80 -4.29 -19.07
CA HIS A 4 9.68 -3.97 -20.19
C HIS A 4 11.11 -4.46 -19.90
N MET A 5 11.62 -4.20 -18.69
CA MET A 5 12.92 -4.68 -18.25
C MET A 5 12.99 -6.21 -18.23
N LEU A 6 11.93 -6.86 -17.75
CA LEU A 6 11.78 -8.31 -17.81
C LEU A 6 11.79 -8.82 -19.26
N ALA A 7 11.02 -8.18 -20.14
CA ALA A 7 10.97 -8.56 -21.55
C ALA A 7 12.33 -8.44 -22.23
N LEU A 8 13.07 -7.35 -22.02
CA LEU A 8 14.41 -7.17 -22.56
C LEU A 8 15.39 -8.24 -22.06
N LYS A 9 15.35 -8.55 -20.75
CA LYS A 9 16.15 -9.63 -20.17
C LYS A 9 15.80 -10.99 -20.77
N GLN A 10 14.51 -11.25 -21.01
CA GLN A 10 14.04 -12.51 -21.58
C GLN A 10 14.38 -12.62 -23.07
N ILE A 11 14.26 -11.54 -23.85
CA ILE A 11 14.67 -11.50 -25.25
C ILE A 11 16.17 -11.82 -25.39
N ALA A 12 17.02 -11.26 -24.53
CA ALA A 12 18.45 -11.58 -24.53
C ALA A 12 18.69 -13.08 -24.26
N ARG A 13 17.98 -13.67 -23.29
CA ARG A 13 18.04 -15.11 -23.00
C ARG A 13 17.59 -15.97 -24.18
N ASP A 14 16.41 -15.68 -24.73
CA ASP A 14 15.79 -16.48 -25.78
C ASP A 14 16.58 -16.44 -27.10
N ASN A 15 17.30 -15.35 -27.35
CA ASN A 15 18.18 -15.20 -28.51
C ASN A 15 19.64 -15.62 -28.24
N ASN A 16 19.95 -16.21 -27.07
CA ASN A 16 21.30 -16.58 -26.65
C ASN A 16 22.31 -15.42 -26.72
N LEU A 17 21.84 -14.20 -26.46
CA LEU A 17 22.70 -13.02 -26.36
C LEU A 17 23.27 -12.94 -24.94
N PRO A 18 24.46 -12.32 -24.78
CA PRO A 18 24.95 -11.95 -23.45
C PRO A 18 23.91 -11.12 -22.72
N ILE A 19 23.65 -11.47 -21.44
CA ILE A 19 22.76 -10.67 -20.59
C ILE A 19 23.43 -9.32 -20.36
N PRO A 20 22.76 -8.19 -20.66
CA PRO A 20 23.31 -6.87 -20.38
C PRO A 20 23.69 -6.71 -18.90
N ASP A 21 24.84 -6.07 -18.64
CA ASP A 21 25.37 -5.84 -17.28
C ASP A 21 24.37 -5.17 -16.34
N LEU A 22 23.46 -4.34 -16.89
CA LEU A 22 22.35 -3.75 -16.17
C LEU A 22 21.51 -4.76 -15.39
N PHE A 23 21.30 -5.97 -15.91
CA PHE A 23 20.51 -7.01 -15.23
C PHE A 23 21.31 -7.86 -14.24
N LEU A 24 22.62 -7.66 -14.18
CA LEU A 24 23.56 -8.22 -13.22
C LEU A 24 23.87 -7.23 -12.08
N ASP A 25 23.50 -5.96 -12.27
CA ASP A 25 23.71 -4.91 -11.29
C ASP A 25 22.96 -5.22 -9.98
N PRO A 26 23.60 -5.06 -8.80
CA PRO A 26 22.94 -5.27 -7.51
C PRO A 26 21.70 -4.40 -7.30
N GLY A 27 21.66 -3.20 -7.89
CA GLY A 27 20.50 -2.32 -7.88
C GLY A 27 19.31 -2.89 -8.65
N TYR A 28 19.54 -3.60 -9.76
CA TYR A 28 18.47 -4.33 -10.45
C TYR A 28 17.92 -5.44 -9.58
N ALA A 29 18.78 -6.23 -8.93
CA ALA A 29 18.34 -7.27 -8.00
C ALA A 29 17.52 -6.69 -6.84
N LEU A 30 17.99 -5.61 -6.21
CA LEU A 30 17.29 -4.91 -5.14
C LEU A 30 15.93 -4.38 -5.60
N SER A 31 15.85 -3.79 -6.80
CA SER A 31 14.58 -3.27 -7.34
C SER A 31 13.52 -4.35 -7.59
N ASN A 32 13.93 -5.62 -7.73
CA ASN A 32 13.02 -6.76 -7.88
C ASN A 32 12.82 -7.55 -6.57
N HIS A 33 13.41 -7.09 -5.45
CA HIS A 33 13.24 -7.69 -4.13
C HIS A 33 12.17 -6.93 -3.35
N PHE A 34 10.91 -7.34 -3.53
CA PHE A 34 9.76 -6.63 -2.96
C PHE A 34 9.55 -7.01 -1.48
N ASN A 35 10.20 -6.30 -0.56
CA ASN A 35 9.94 -6.46 0.89
C ASN A 35 8.49 -6.13 1.29
N LEU A 36 7.75 -5.40 0.45
CA LEU A 36 6.33 -5.15 0.63
C LEU A 36 5.61 -5.35 -0.72
N SER A 37 4.76 -6.36 -0.79
CA SER A 37 3.92 -6.65 -1.95
C SER A 37 2.46 -6.32 -1.65
N THR A 38 1.89 -5.34 -2.34
CA THR A 38 0.53 -4.85 -2.07
C THR A 38 -0.38 -4.90 -3.28
N SER A 39 -1.68 -5.00 -3.01
CA SER A 39 -2.71 -4.87 -4.04
C SER A 39 -4.04 -4.50 -3.42
N GLN A 40 -4.79 -3.67 -4.15
CA GLN A 40 -6.19 -3.43 -3.83
C GLN A 40 -7.03 -4.57 -4.39
N VAL A 41 -7.90 -5.12 -3.56
CA VAL A 41 -8.90 -6.10 -3.96
C VAL A 41 -10.26 -5.52 -3.62
N THR A 42 -11.00 -5.08 -4.64
CA THR A 42 -12.34 -4.54 -4.46
C THR A 42 -13.36 -5.66 -4.51
N THR A 43 -14.00 -5.95 -3.38
CA THR A 43 -15.15 -6.85 -3.30
C THR A 43 -16.37 -6.07 -2.79
N THR A 44 -17.55 -6.37 -3.34
CA THR A 44 -18.83 -5.82 -2.87
C THR A 44 -19.58 -6.75 -1.92
N ILE A 45 -19.01 -7.94 -1.67
CA ILE A 45 -19.55 -8.92 -0.74
C ILE A 45 -19.02 -8.56 0.64
N ASN A 46 -19.92 -8.21 1.55
CA ASN A 46 -19.57 -7.94 2.94
C ASN A 46 -18.84 -9.15 3.54
N ASP A 47 -17.85 -8.88 4.40
CA ASP A 47 -17.04 -9.88 5.09
C ASP A 47 -16.21 -10.78 4.16
N SER A 48 -16.03 -10.40 2.89
CA SER A 48 -15.14 -11.09 1.95
C SER A 48 -13.79 -10.38 1.86
N PHE A 49 -12.73 -11.14 2.10
CA PHE A 49 -11.35 -10.68 1.95
C PHE A 49 -10.56 -11.62 1.04
N ILE A 50 -9.53 -11.07 0.42
CA ILE A 50 -8.51 -11.83 -0.30
C ILE A 50 -7.18 -11.54 0.37
N CYS A 51 -6.41 -12.58 0.68
CA CYS A 51 -5.09 -12.47 1.28
C CYS A 51 -4.09 -13.35 0.51
N TYR A 52 -2.81 -13.00 0.60
CA TYR A 52 -1.70 -13.77 0.07
C TYR A 52 -0.46 -13.58 0.94
N GLY A 53 0.48 -14.52 0.84
CA GLY A 53 1.77 -14.48 1.55
C GLY A 53 2.75 -13.45 0.99
N ALA A 54 3.81 -13.16 1.74
CA ALA A 54 4.93 -12.36 1.24
C ALA A 54 5.62 -13.05 0.03
N VAL A 55 6.13 -12.24 -0.90
CA VAL A 55 6.82 -12.73 -2.12
C VAL A 55 8.31 -12.96 -1.93
N VAL A 56 8.85 -12.57 -0.77
CA VAL A 56 10.24 -12.81 -0.33
C VAL A 56 10.24 -13.23 1.15
N PRO A 57 11.23 -14.01 1.62
CA PRO A 57 11.28 -14.51 3.00
C PRO A 57 11.33 -13.42 4.09
N ASP A 58 11.86 -12.24 3.75
CA ASP A 58 12.03 -11.08 4.63
C ASP A 58 11.08 -9.93 4.28
N GLY A 59 9.88 -10.25 3.80
CA GLY A 59 8.90 -9.26 3.38
C GLY A 59 7.50 -9.48 3.95
N TYR A 60 6.59 -8.64 3.46
CA TYR A 60 5.18 -8.64 3.78
C TYR A 60 4.31 -8.82 2.53
N GLY A 61 3.22 -9.56 2.66
CA GLY A 61 2.06 -9.46 1.77
C GLY A 61 1.02 -8.56 2.43
N CYS A 62 0.49 -7.58 1.70
CA CYS A 62 -0.54 -6.67 2.23
C CYS A 62 -1.60 -6.34 1.18
N SER A 63 -2.71 -7.07 1.21
CA SER A 63 -3.89 -6.74 0.40
C SER A 63 -4.84 -5.85 1.18
N TYR A 64 -5.63 -5.04 0.45
CA TYR A 64 -6.62 -4.17 1.08
C TYR A 64 -7.90 -4.02 0.25
N ASN A 65 -9.03 -3.87 0.93
CA ASN A 65 -10.34 -3.58 0.35
C ASN A 65 -10.89 -2.27 0.95
N VAL A 66 -11.18 -1.31 0.09
CA VAL A 66 -11.67 0.02 0.51
C VAL A 66 -13.19 0.05 0.37
N HIS A 67 -13.88 0.25 1.49
CA HIS A 67 -15.32 0.47 1.56
C HIS A 67 -15.63 1.95 1.80
N SER A 68 -16.92 2.29 1.88
CA SER A 68 -17.39 3.66 2.12
C SER A 68 -16.93 4.25 3.46
N ASP A 69 -16.77 3.39 4.46
CA ASP A 69 -16.61 3.71 5.88
C ASP A 69 -15.65 2.74 6.56
N SER A 70 -14.91 1.94 5.79
CA SER A 70 -13.85 1.09 6.33
C SER A 70 -12.79 0.77 5.29
N ILE A 71 -11.62 0.37 5.75
CA ILE A 71 -10.61 -0.28 4.92
C ILE A 71 -10.23 -1.58 5.63
N LEU A 72 -10.44 -2.69 4.95
CA LEU A 72 -10.00 -4.00 5.42
C LEU A 72 -8.59 -4.25 4.88
N PHE A 73 -7.65 -4.62 5.77
CA PHE A 73 -6.31 -5.03 5.41
C PHE A 73 -6.09 -6.51 5.77
N CYS A 74 -5.37 -7.23 4.91
CA CYS A 74 -4.83 -8.55 5.24
C CYS A 74 -3.31 -8.48 5.15
N VAL A 75 -2.64 -8.64 6.28
CA VAL A 75 -1.18 -8.57 6.39
C VAL A 75 -0.63 -9.96 6.64
N SER A 76 0.44 -10.32 5.92
CA SER A 76 1.15 -11.58 6.09
C SER A 76 2.66 -11.37 6.12
N SER A 77 3.35 -12.21 6.87
CA SER A 77 4.81 -12.28 6.96
C SER A 77 5.23 -13.70 7.36
N PHE A 78 6.49 -14.05 7.15
CA PHE A 78 7.00 -15.36 7.58
C PHE A 78 7.52 -15.32 9.02
N HIS A 79 7.04 -16.25 9.86
CA HIS A 79 7.53 -16.41 11.25
C HIS A 79 9.03 -16.72 11.34
N SER A 80 9.61 -17.29 10.28
CA SER A 80 11.04 -17.56 10.19
C SER A 80 11.91 -16.31 10.11
N CYS A 81 11.35 -15.13 9.80
CA CYS A 81 12.10 -13.90 9.69
C CYS A 81 11.90 -13.01 10.92
N SER A 82 12.94 -12.88 11.74
CA SER A 82 12.94 -12.04 12.94
C SER A 82 12.84 -10.53 12.68
N LYS A 83 12.89 -10.10 11.41
CA LYS A 83 12.75 -8.70 11.00
C LYS A 83 11.32 -8.32 10.63
N THR A 84 10.41 -9.29 10.54
CA THR A 84 9.03 -9.07 10.11
C THR A 84 8.04 -9.55 11.16
N ASN A 85 7.01 -8.75 11.42
CA ASN A 85 5.91 -9.09 12.32
C ASN A 85 4.61 -8.49 11.77
N SER A 86 3.67 -9.34 11.36
CA SER A 86 2.41 -8.90 10.76
C SER A 86 1.55 -8.07 11.73
N GLN A 87 1.58 -8.39 13.02
CA GLN A 87 0.82 -7.66 14.03
C GLN A 87 1.39 -6.24 14.22
N GLU A 88 2.71 -6.13 14.44
CA GLU A 88 3.37 -4.82 14.59
C GLU A 88 3.22 -3.95 13.33
N PHE A 89 3.27 -4.55 12.15
CA PHE A 89 3.02 -3.86 10.89
C PHE A 89 1.58 -3.33 10.82
N ALA A 90 0.59 -4.14 11.20
CA ALA A 90 -0.81 -3.77 11.19
C ALA A 90 -1.15 -2.66 12.19
N GLU A 91 -0.57 -2.71 13.39
CA GLU A 91 -0.65 -1.65 14.40
C GLU A 91 -0.05 -0.35 13.86
N SER A 92 1.18 -0.40 13.33
CA SER A 92 1.85 0.77 12.76
C SER A 92 1.09 1.37 11.58
N LEU A 93 0.52 0.53 10.71
CA LEU A 93 -0.32 0.96 9.59
C LEU A 93 -1.59 1.69 10.08
N THR A 94 -2.22 1.14 11.12
CA THR A 94 -3.43 1.72 11.73
C THR A 94 -3.14 3.10 12.31
N ASP A 95 -2.07 3.23 13.11
CA ASP A 95 -1.66 4.49 13.71
C ASP A 95 -1.31 5.53 12.62
N THR A 96 -0.55 5.12 11.60
CA THR A 96 -0.18 6.00 10.48
C THR A 96 -1.42 6.52 9.73
N LEU A 97 -2.42 5.67 9.49
CA LEU A 97 -3.66 6.10 8.84
C LEU A 97 -4.46 7.10 9.69
N TYR A 98 -4.47 6.93 11.01
CA TYR A 98 -5.09 7.90 11.92
C TYR A 98 -4.32 9.23 11.96
N GLU A 99 -3.00 9.20 11.96
CA GLU A 99 -2.18 10.42 11.88
C GLU A 99 -2.43 11.18 10.58
N ILE A 100 -2.49 10.46 9.44
CA ILE A 100 -2.82 11.06 8.13
C ILE A 100 -4.22 11.69 8.17
N ARG A 101 -5.22 11.00 8.73
CA ARG A 101 -6.58 11.55 8.91
C ARG A 101 -6.56 12.84 9.71
N ASP A 102 -5.83 12.87 10.82
CA ASP A 102 -5.79 14.01 11.72
C ASP A 102 -5.08 15.22 11.06
N LEU A 103 -4.00 14.98 10.33
CA LEU A 103 -3.32 15.98 9.50
C LEU A 103 -4.23 16.55 8.42
N CYS A 104 -4.91 15.69 7.65
CA CYS A 104 -5.85 16.12 6.61
C CYS A 104 -6.99 16.97 7.20
N THR A 105 -7.53 16.56 8.34
CA THR A 105 -8.60 17.28 9.04
C THR A 105 -8.12 18.64 9.55
N LEU A 106 -6.90 18.73 10.08
CA LEU A 106 -6.30 19.99 10.50
C LEU A 106 -6.15 20.96 9.33
N VAL A 107 -5.59 20.51 8.20
CA VAL A 107 -5.44 21.33 7.00
C VAL A 107 -6.80 21.82 6.51
N GLN A 108 -7.82 20.96 6.52
CA GLN A 108 -9.17 21.33 6.11
C GLN A 108 -9.79 22.41 6.99
N ARG A 109 -9.66 22.29 8.33
CA ARG A 109 -10.13 23.33 9.27
C ARG A 109 -9.43 24.67 9.06
N GLN A 110 -8.13 24.66 8.76
CA GLN A 110 -7.37 25.87 8.45
C GLN A 110 -7.86 26.50 7.14
N GLN A 111 -8.08 25.71 6.10
CA GLN A 111 -8.62 26.19 4.82
C GLN A 111 -10.02 26.80 4.97
N GLN A 112 -10.89 26.19 5.79
CA GLN A 112 -12.20 26.75 6.13
C GLN A 112 -12.06 28.10 6.85
N THR A 113 -11.16 28.20 7.82
CA THR A 113 -10.88 29.45 8.55
C THR A 113 -10.38 30.56 7.62
N ILE A 114 -9.52 30.23 6.66
CA ILE A 114 -8.99 31.18 5.67
C ILE A 114 -10.10 31.63 4.70
N ALA A 115 -10.93 30.71 4.22
CA ALA A 115 -12.04 31.04 3.32
C ALA A 115 -13.11 31.90 3.99
N LEU A 116 -13.37 31.71 5.29
CA LEU A 116 -14.23 32.59 6.07
C LEU A 116 -13.65 34.02 6.20
N ARG A 117 -12.32 34.16 6.25
CA ARG A 117 -11.63 35.47 6.28
C ARG A 117 -11.50 36.13 4.90
N ARG A 118 -11.67 35.38 3.82
CA ARG A 118 -11.58 35.86 2.42
C ARG A 118 -12.71 35.27 1.58
N PRO A 119 -13.91 35.90 1.57
CA PRO A 119 -15.11 35.33 0.94
C PRO A 119 -14.98 35.09 -0.57
N SER A 120 -14.02 35.74 -1.26
CA SER A 120 -13.69 35.45 -2.66
C SER A 120 -13.14 34.03 -2.90
N TYR A 121 -12.75 33.30 -1.84
CA TYR A 121 -12.19 31.93 -1.91
C TYR A 121 -13.20 30.83 -1.51
N ALA A 122 -14.38 31.20 -1.01
CA ALA A 122 -15.37 30.28 -0.44
C ALA A 122 -15.93 29.27 -1.46
N ALA A 123 -15.98 29.64 -2.75
CA ALA A 123 -16.51 28.78 -3.82
C ALA A 123 -15.68 27.52 -4.10
N LYS A 124 -14.42 27.43 -3.64
CA LYS A 124 -13.53 26.29 -3.91
C LYS A 124 -13.60 25.16 -2.87
N LEU A 125 -14.16 25.39 -1.69
CA LEU A 125 -14.09 24.43 -0.56
C LEU A 125 -15.25 23.41 -0.47
N ALA A 126 -16.35 23.63 -1.19
CA ALA A 126 -17.56 22.82 -1.03
C ALA A 126 -17.43 21.34 -1.51
N ALA A 127 -16.31 20.98 -2.16
CA ALA A 127 -16.11 19.67 -2.77
C ALA A 127 -15.29 18.66 -1.93
N GLN A 128 -14.74 19.04 -0.77
CA GLN A 128 -13.95 18.12 0.07
C GLN A 128 -14.79 17.54 1.20
N LYS A 129 -15.63 16.54 0.90
CA LYS A 129 -16.12 15.61 1.94
C LYS A 129 -15.11 14.48 2.04
N PHE A 130 -14.25 14.53 3.06
CA PHE A 130 -13.45 13.38 3.46
C PHE A 130 -14.26 12.52 4.44
N ILE A 131 -14.15 11.20 4.31
CA ILE A 131 -14.89 10.23 5.11
C ILE A 131 -14.38 10.31 6.55
N SER A 132 -15.23 10.75 7.48
CA SER A 132 -14.84 11.01 8.87
C SER A 132 -14.87 9.78 9.77
N SER A 133 -15.20 8.60 9.23
CA SER A 133 -15.49 7.39 10.01
C SER A 133 -15.03 6.12 9.29
N THR A 134 -13.78 6.07 8.84
CA THR A 134 -13.20 4.85 8.27
C THR A 134 -12.72 3.93 9.40
N SER A 135 -13.39 2.80 9.61
CA SER A 135 -12.93 1.71 10.49
C SER A 135 -11.85 0.87 9.80
N ILE A 136 -10.84 0.40 10.54
CA ILE A 136 -9.79 -0.47 10.01
C ILE A 136 -10.05 -1.89 10.53
N GLU A 137 -10.19 -2.83 9.60
CA GLU A 137 -10.40 -4.25 9.93
C GLU A 137 -9.19 -5.07 9.49
N LEU A 138 -8.71 -5.96 10.38
CA LEU A 138 -7.53 -6.78 10.16
C LEU A 138 -7.93 -8.24 10.06
N CYS A 139 -7.50 -8.90 8.98
CA CYS A 139 -7.57 -10.35 8.88
C CYS A 139 -6.16 -10.94 9.02
N GLU A 140 -5.96 -11.77 10.04
CA GLU A 140 -4.71 -12.48 10.29
C GLU A 140 -4.75 -13.87 9.66
N HIS A 141 -3.81 -14.16 8.76
CA HIS A 141 -3.60 -15.51 8.23
C HIS A 141 -2.15 -15.93 8.46
N ASN A 142 -1.96 -16.89 9.38
CA ASN A 142 -0.67 -17.50 9.64
C ASN A 142 -0.33 -18.52 8.56
N THR A 143 0.63 -18.19 7.68
CA THR A 143 1.31 -19.17 6.83
C THR A 143 2.52 -19.73 7.59
N THR A 144 2.52 -21.06 7.78
CA THR A 144 3.65 -21.84 8.33
C THR A 144 4.91 -21.71 7.50
#